data_AF-A0AAD7HT42-F1
#
_entry.id   AF-A0AAD7HT42-F1
#
_cell.length_a   1.000
_cell.length_b   1.000
_cell.length_c   1.000
_cell.angle_alpha   90.00
_cell.angle_beta   90.00
_cell.angle_gamma   90.00
#
_symmetry.space_group_name_H-M   'P 1'
#
loop_
_entity.id
_entity.type
_entity.pdbx_description
1 polymer ?
#
loop_
_entity_poly.entity_id
_entity_poly.type
_entity_poly.pdbx_seq_one_letter_code
_entity_poly.pdbx_strand_id
1 'polypeptide(L)'
;MPPTNNNNESLLGQWCKFSRESSSSTVDYFADRAMFNCNDTQAFMDTEMNRETDHTFLRQEAQHQDESGIEKTRREELNDHKQRAVDEKLAKDAEKVEKVRKEKERLAAIGLETDCDIIKKMVDAKLKDQVELHRREGDKEVLMKSKMRLRADWVKELLAAVDRFEAHIAMASLSV
;
A
#
# COMPACT_ATOMS: atom_id res chain seq x y z
N MET A 1 25.12 -5.52 33.44
CA MET A 1 23.75 -5.13 33.10
C MET A 1 23.21 -6.13 32.09
N PRO A 2 22.00 -6.68 32.27
CA PRO A 2 21.38 -7.43 31.19
C PRO A 2 21.10 -6.48 30.00
N PRO A 3 21.34 -6.91 28.75
CA PRO A 3 21.30 -6.07 27.55
C PRO A 3 19.89 -5.75 27.05
N THR A 4 18.87 -6.33 27.67
CA THR A 4 17.48 -6.18 27.25
C THR A 4 16.78 -5.23 28.20
N ASN A 5 16.42 -4.06 27.70
CA ASN A 5 15.68 -3.00 28.37
C ASN A 5 14.22 -3.40 28.72
N ASN A 6 13.95 -4.69 28.97
CA ASN A 6 12.61 -5.21 29.27
C ASN A 6 12.06 -4.66 30.59
N ASN A 7 12.93 -4.27 31.53
CA ASN A 7 12.50 -3.67 32.79
C ASN A 7 12.16 -2.18 32.68
N ASN A 8 12.50 -1.51 31.57
CA ASN A 8 12.22 -0.08 31.37
C ASN A 8 11.35 0.21 30.14
N GLU A 9 10.65 -0.79 29.59
CA GLU A 9 9.49 -0.52 28.74
C GLU A 9 8.42 0.11 29.65
N SER A 10 8.44 1.44 29.68
CA SER A 10 7.41 2.26 30.32
C SER A 10 6.02 1.80 29.87
N LEU A 11 4.98 2.20 30.60
CA LEU A 11 3.58 1.94 30.23
C LEU A 11 3.29 2.29 28.76
N LEU A 12 3.98 3.31 28.24
CA LEU A 12 3.92 3.72 26.84
C LEU A 12 4.53 2.67 25.87
N GLY A 13 5.65 2.05 26.22
CA GLY A 13 6.25 0.97 25.42
C GLY A 13 5.32 -0.24 25.33
N GLN A 14 4.72 -0.62 26.45
CA GLN A 14 3.72 -1.69 26.51
C GLN A 14 2.47 -1.33 25.69
N TRP A 15 1.99 -0.09 25.78
CA TRP A 15 0.90 0.40 24.93
C TRP A 15 1.25 0.33 23.45
N CYS A 16 2.44 0.79 23.05
CA CYS A 16 2.87 0.75 21.65
C CYS A 16 2.92 -0.68 21.11
N LYS A 17 3.39 -1.65 21.92
CA LYS A 17 3.37 -3.06 21.54
C LYS A 17 1.94 -3.60 21.44
N PHE A 18 1.12 -3.33 22.46
CA PHE A 18 -0.27 -3.75 22.51
C PHE A 18 -1.09 -3.22 21.32
N SER A 19 -0.94 -1.93 20.99
CA SER A 19 -1.61 -1.29 19.86
C SER A 19 -1.23 -1.92 18.51
N ARG A 20 0.00 -2.43 18.36
CA ARG A 20 0.44 -3.13 17.14
C ARG A 20 -0.15 -4.53 17.05
N GLU A 21 -0.17 -5.26 18.16
CA GLU A 21 -0.68 -6.64 18.22
C GLU A 21 -2.22 -6.69 18.21
N SER A 22 -2.86 -5.69 18.80
CA SER A 22 -4.32 -5.58 18.98
C SER A 22 -4.80 -4.21 18.47
N SER A 23 -4.71 -4.02 17.16
CA SER A 23 -5.01 -2.74 16.50
C SER A 23 -6.48 -2.30 16.56
N SER A 24 -7.39 -3.20 16.94
CA SER A 24 -8.80 -2.89 17.18
C SER A 24 -9.11 -2.46 18.62
N SER A 25 -8.18 -2.66 19.56
CA SER A 25 -8.40 -2.38 20.98
C SER A 25 -8.30 -0.89 21.31
N THR A 26 -8.97 -0.46 22.38
CA THR A 26 -8.93 0.92 22.89
C THR A 26 -7.74 1.17 23.80
N VAL A 27 -7.40 2.45 23.96
CA VAL A 27 -6.51 2.90 25.04
C VAL A 27 -7.10 2.55 26.39
N ASP A 28 -8.41 2.76 26.55
CA ASP A 28 -9.13 2.48 27.81
C ASP A 28 -9.03 1.00 28.19
N TYR A 29 -9.25 0.09 27.24
CA TYR A 29 -9.09 -1.35 27.49
C TYR A 29 -7.67 -1.73 27.90
N PHE A 30 -6.66 -1.08 27.32
CA PHE A 30 -5.27 -1.29 27.75
C PHE A 30 -5.04 -0.74 29.16
N ALA A 31 -5.56 0.45 29.47
CA ALA A 31 -5.43 1.07 30.78
C ALA A 31 -6.14 0.22 31.86
N ASP A 32 -7.35 -0.24 31.59
CA ASP A 32 -8.13 -1.12 32.47
C ASP A 32 -7.39 -2.43 32.72
N ARG A 33 -6.84 -3.05 31.67
CA ARG A 33 -6.04 -4.27 31.78
C ARG A 33 -4.76 -4.05 32.57
N ALA A 34 -4.07 -2.92 32.36
CA ALA A 34 -2.88 -2.57 33.12
C ALA A 34 -3.20 -2.36 34.60
N MET A 35 -4.27 -1.61 34.91
CA MET A 35 -4.74 -1.40 36.29
C MET A 35 -5.18 -2.70 36.94
N PHE A 36 -5.92 -3.55 36.22
CA PHE A 36 -6.36 -4.86 36.71
C PHE A 36 -5.17 -5.72 37.17
N ASN A 37 -4.10 -5.74 36.38
CA ASN A 37 -2.90 -6.52 36.71
C ASN A 37 -2.05 -5.88 37.81
N CYS A 38 -2.00 -4.55 37.90
CA CYS A 38 -1.17 -3.85 38.89
C CYS A 38 -1.82 -3.79 40.28
N ASN A 39 -3.15 -3.76 40.36
CA ASN A 39 -3.88 -3.55 41.61
C ASN A 39 -4.32 -4.85 42.29
N ASP A 40 -3.81 -6.01 41.85
CA ASP A 40 -4.26 -7.33 42.31
C ASP A 40 -5.79 -7.48 42.31
N THR A 41 -6.46 -6.88 41.31
CA THR A 41 -7.92 -6.80 41.27
C THR A 41 -8.55 -8.19 41.26
N GLN A 42 -7.90 -9.18 40.64
CA GLN A 42 -8.36 -10.58 40.69
C GLN A 42 -8.40 -11.13 42.12
N ALA A 43 -7.33 -10.92 42.90
CA ALA A 43 -7.28 -11.42 44.28
C ALA A 43 -8.35 -10.75 45.14
N PHE A 44 -8.58 -9.45 44.95
CA PHE A 44 -9.67 -8.73 45.61
C PHE A 44 -11.05 -9.28 45.23
N MET A 45 -11.29 -9.54 43.93
CA MET A 45 -12.55 -10.15 43.47
C MET A 45 -12.75 -11.53 44.10
N ASP A 46 -11.70 -12.36 44.15
CA ASP A 46 -11.78 -13.72 44.71
C ASP A 46 -12.03 -13.72 46.23
N THR A 47 -11.59 -12.70 46.97
CA THR A 47 -11.80 -12.61 48.42
C THR A 47 -13.13 -11.95 48.78
N GLU A 48 -13.46 -10.84 48.14
CA GLU A 48 -14.58 -9.97 48.54
C GLU A 48 -15.83 -10.15 47.68
N MET A 49 -15.71 -10.65 46.45
CA MET A 49 -16.84 -10.78 45.50
C MET A 49 -17.26 -12.25 45.33
N ASN A 50 -17.60 -12.90 46.44
CA ASN A 50 -17.99 -14.31 46.46
C ASN A 50 -19.50 -14.56 46.33
N ARG A 51 -20.30 -13.51 46.07
CA ARG A 51 -21.77 -13.60 46.02
C ARG A 51 -22.29 -13.29 44.63
N GLU A 52 -23.28 -14.05 44.20
CA GLU A 52 -23.98 -13.85 42.92
C GLU A 52 -24.61 -12.45 42.80
N THR A 53 -24.96 -11.82 43.92
CA THR A 53 -25.49 -10.45 43.97
C THR A 53 -24.48 -9.42 43.46
N ASP A 54 -23.19 -9.62 43.77
CA ASP A 54 -22.14 -8.67 43.44
C ASP A 54 -21.79 -8.76 41.95
N HIS A 55 -21.74 -9.97 41.41
CA HIS A 55 -21.63 -10.20 39.96
C HIS A 55 -22.84 -9.66 39.19
N THR A 56 -24.05 -9.79 39.75
CA THR A 56 -25.25 -9.25 39.11
C THR A 56 -25.23 -7.72 39.08
N PHE A 57 -24.80 -7.08 40.17
CA PHE A 57 -24.61 -5.63 40.21
C PHE A 57 -23.58 -5.16 39.16
N LEU A 58 -22.41 -5.82 39.08
CA LEU A 58 -21.40 -5.48 38.05
C LEU A 58 -21.93 -5.61 36.63
N ARG A 59 -22.71 -6.66 36.33
CA ARG A 59 -23.32 -6.84 35.01
C ARG A 59 -24.30 -5.71 34.68
N GLN A 60 -25.08 -5.25 35.66
CA GLN A 60 -26.00 -4.12 35.49
C GLN A 60 -25.25 -2.81 35.26
N GLU A 61 -24.19 -2.55 36.01
CA GLU A 61 -23.34 -1.36 35.81
C GLU A 61 -22.64 -1.38 34.45
N ALA A 62 -22.11 -2.53 34.02
CA ALA A 62 -21.53 -2.68 32.69
C ALA A 62 -22.57 -2.42 31.59
N GLN A 63 -23.79 -2.93 31.75
CA GLN A 63 -24.88 -2.66 30.83
C GLN A 63 -25.25 -1.17 30.78
N HIS A 64 -25.32 -0.49 31.93
CA HIS A 64 -25.60 0.95 32.00
C HIS A 64 -24.48 1.79 31.36
N GLN A 65 -23.22 1.35 31.49
CA GLN A 65 -22.10 1.97 30.77
C GLN A 65 -22.22 1.75 29.26
N ASP A 66 -22.58 0.56 28.81
CA ASP A 66 -22.80 0.24 27.39
C ASP A 66 -24.00 1.01 26.79
N GLU A 67 -25.03 1.29 27.59
CA GLU A 67 -26.19 2.11 27.20
C GLU A 67 -25.80 3.53 26.78
N SER A 68 -24.64 4.04 27.21
CA SER A 68 -24.09 5.32 26.74
C SER A 68 -23.83 5.35 25.23
N GLY A 69 -23.70 4.18 24.58
CA GLY A 69 -23.51 4.06 23.13
C GLY A 69 -22.15 4.55 22.63
N ILE A 70 -21.21 4.91 23.50
CA ILE A 70 -19.91 5.46 23.13
C ILE A 70 -19.15 4.51 22.21
N GLU A 71 -19.11 3.21 22.53
CA GLU A 71 -18.41 2.22 21.70
C GLU A 71 -19.13 1.99 20.36
N LYS A 72 -20.46 2.12 20.33
CA LYS A 72 -21.23 2.06 19.08
C LYS A 72 -20.84 3.23 18.16
N THR A 73 -20.83 4.45 18.68
CA THR A 73 -20.42 5.66 17.94
C THR A 73 -18.98 5.52 17.43
N ARG A 74 -18.04 5.10 18.29
CA ARG A 74 -16.65 4.86 17.90
C ARG A 74 -16.54 3.82 16.79
N ARG A 75 -17.31 2.74 16.85
CA ARG A 75 -17.31 1.70 15.81
C ARG A 75 -17.84 2.22 14.47
N GLU A 76 -18.88 3.06 14.51
CA GLU A 76 -19.42 3.72 13.32
C GLU A 76 -18.37 4.66 12.70
N GLU A 77 -17.71 5.50 13.50
CA GLU A 77 -16.64 6.39 13.03
C GLU A 77 -15.46 5.63 12.40
N LEU A 78 -15.05 4.51 13.01
CA LEU A 78 -14.00 3.65 12.45
C LEU A 78 -14.41 3.02 11.11
N ASN A 79 -15.68 2.62 10.98
CA ASN A 79 -16.20 2.06 9.74
C ASN A 79 -16.28 3.13 8.64
N ASP A 80 -16.79 4.31 8.98
CA ASP A 80 -16.85 5.46 8.06
C ASP A 80 -15.47 5.86 7.56
N HIS A 81 -14.48 5.93 8.46
CA HIS A 81 -13.11 6.22 8.08
C HIS A 81 -12.54 5.16 7.13
N LYS A 82 -12.75 3.87 7.44
CA LYS A 82 -12.31 2.77 6.56
C LYS A 82 -12.97 2.85 5.19
N GLN A 83 -14.27 3.13 5.14
CA GLN A 83 -15.01 3.26 3.89
C GLN A 83 -14.45 4.41 3.04
N ARG A 84 -14.26 5.60 3.64
CA ARG A 84 -13.65 6.75 2.94
C ARG A 84 -12.26 6.43 2.40
N ALA A 85 -11.43 5.72 3.16
CA ALA A 85 -10.09 5.33 2.73
C ALA A 85 -10.14 4.35 1.53
N VAL A 86 -11.11 3.42 1.52
CA VAL A 86 -11.34 2.51 0.39
C VAL A 86 -11.80 3.30 -0.83
N ASP A 87 -12.77 4.19 -0.68
CA ASP A 87 -13.32 4.99 -1.78
C ASP A 87 -12.24 5.88 -2.40
N GLU A 88 -11.42 6.54 -1.59
CA GLU A 88 -10.29 7.35 -2.06
C GLU A 88 -9.26 6.49 -2.82
N LYS A 89 -8.96 5.28 -2.33
CA LYS A 89 -8.06 4.36 -3.01
C LYS A 89 -8.63 3.92 -4.36
N LEU A 90 -9.92 3.56 -4.41
CA LEU A 90 -10.59 3.17 -5.65
C LEU A 90 -10.61 4.31 -6.66
N ALA A 91 -10.88 5.55 -6.22
CA ALA A 91 -10.84 6.72 -7.09
C ALA A 91 -9.43 6.95 -7.69
N LYS A 92 -8.39 6.87 -6.84
CA LYS A 92 -6.99 7.00 -7.28
C LYS A 92 -6.59 5.89 -8.25
N ASP A 93 -7.02 4.66 -8.01
CA ASP A 93 -6.69 3.53 -8.87
C ASP A 93 -7.44 3.61 -10.20
N ALA A 94 -8.71 4.05 -10.22
CA ALA A 94 -9.45 4.34 -11.44
C ALA A 94 -8.77 5.43 -12.28
N GLU A 95 -8.30 6.52 -11.64
CA GLU A 95 -7.57 7.59 -12.34
C GLU A 95 -6.26 7.09 -12.96
N LYS A 96 -5.50 6.25 -12.24
CA LYS A 96 -4.27 5.63 -12.76
C LYS A 96 -4.58 4.73 -13.96
N VAL A 97 -5.61 3.90 -13.88
CA VAL A 97 -6.02 3.01 -14.97
C VAL A 97 -6.40 3.83 -16.21
N GLU A 98 -7.18 4.89 -16.04
CA GLU A 98 -7.56 5.78 -17.15
C GLU A 98 -6.36 6.51 -17.76
N LYS A 99 -5.41 6.99 -16.94
CA LYS A 99 -4.16 7.59 -17.43
C LYS A 99 -3.33 6.59 -18.25
N VAL A 100 -3.19 5.37 -17.75
CA VAL A 100 -2.46 4.30 -18.47
C VAL A 100 -3.17 3.93 -19.77
N ARG A 101 -4.51 3.86 -19.76
CA ARG A 101 -5.33 3.57 -20.95
C ARG A 101 -5.17 4.66 -22.02
N LYS A 102 -5.33 5.93 -21.64
CA LYS A 102 -5.15 7.08 -22.55
C LYS A 102 -3.73 7.14 -23.11
N GLU A 103 -2.73 6.87 -22.29
CA GLU A 103 -1.35 6.82 -22.76
C GLU A 103 -1.13 5.66 -23.74
N LYS A 104 -1.73 4.49 -23.48
CA LYS A 104 -1.70 3.35 -24.39
C LYS A 104 -2.37 3.68 -25.73
N GLU A 105 -3.52 4.33 -25.71
CA GLU A 105 -4.23 4.75 -26.93
C GLU A 105 -3.42 5.80 -27.71
N ARG A 106 -2.81 6.77 -27.02
CA ARG A 106 -1.93 7.77 -27.64
C ARG A 106 -0.74 7.11 -28.33
N LEU A 107 -0.07 6.19 -27.64
CA LEU A 107 1.10 5.49 -28.18
C LEU A 107 0.71 4.57 -29.35
N ALA A 108 -0.41 3.87 -29.25
CA ALA A 108 -0.92 3.02 -30.34
C ALA A 108 -1.23 3.82 -31.61
N ALA A 109 -1.70 5.07 -31.47
CA ALA A 109 -1.98 5.95 -32.61
C ALA A 109 -0.72 6.46 -33.33
N ILE A 110 0.45 6.49 -32.66
CA ILE A 110 1.71 6.94 -33.28
C ILE A 110 2.28 5.88 -34.21
N GLY A 111 2.08 4.59 -33.90
CA GLY A 111 2.68 3.47 -34.63
C GLY A 111 4.19 3.31 -34.35
N LEU A 112 4.70 2.10 -34.56
CA LEU A 112 6.12 1.79 -34.40
C LEU A 112 6.88 2.22 -35.66
N GLU A 113 7.89 3.07 -35.51
CA GLU A 113 8.74 3.52 -36.62
C GLU A 113 10.04 2.70 -36.64
N THR A 114 10.36 2.11 -37.79
CA THR A 114 11.56 1.28 -37.98
C THR A 114 12.59 1.92 -38.91
N ASP A 115 12.25 3.02 -39.60
CA ASP A 115 13.19 3.72 -40.48
C ASP A 115 14.26 4.50 -39.69
N CYS A 116 15.51 4.02 -39.80
CA CYS A 116 16.70 4.58 -39.17
C CYS A 116 16.96 6.06 -39.52
N ASP A 117 16.62 6.50 -40.73
CA ASP A 117 16.85 7.88 -41.18
C ASP A 117 15.78 8.84 -40.66
N ILE A 118 14.56 8.33 -40.48
CA ILE A 118 13.47 9.07 -39.82
C ILE A 118 13.79 9.23 -38.34
N ILE A 119 14.23 8.17 -37.67
CA ILE A 119 14.60 8.15 -36.25
C ILE A 119 15.67 9.21 -35.95
N LYS A 120 16.72 9.31 -36.77
CA LYS A 120 17.79 10.32 -36.57
C LYS A 120 17.29 11.76 -36.66
N LYS A 121 16.22 12.01 -37.41
CA LYS A 121 15.63 13.35 -37.63
C LYS A 121 14.45 13.65 -36.69
N MET A 122 14.03 12.69 -35.88
CA MET A 122 12.94 12.89 -34.92
C MET A 122 13.29 13.89 -33.83
N VAL A 123 12.24 14.59 -33.38
CA VAL A 123 12.25 15.46 -32.20
C VAL A 123 12.23 14.60 -30.94
N ASP A 124 12.88 15.07 -29.87
CA ASP A 124 13.07 14.35 -28.60
C ASP A 124 11.79 13.75 -28.00
N ALA A 125 10.63 14.41 -28.16
CA ALA A 125 9.35 13.88 -27.70
C ALA A 125 8.97 12.58 -28.43
N LYS A 126 9.12 12.55 -29.76
CA LYS A 126 8.83 11.37 -30.59
C LYS A 126 9.82 10.24 -30.32
N LEU A 127 11.11 10.56 -30.12
CA LEU A 127 12.12 9.57 -29.73
C LEU A 127 11.76 8.85 -28.42
N LYS A 128 11.32 9.61 -27.41
CA LYS A 128 10.88 9.03 -26.12
C LYS A 128 9.63 8.18 -26.24
N ASP A 129 8.69 8.54 -27.12
CA ASP A 129 7.50 7.74 -27.40
C ASP A 129 7.85 6.43 -28.11
N GLN A 130 8.76 6.48 -29.10
CA GLN A 130 9.23 5.28 -29.82
C GLN A 130 9.99 4.30 -28.91
N VAL A 131 10.86 4.79 -28.02
CA VAL A 131 11.55 3.93 -27.05
C VAL A 131 10.57 3.23 -26.09
N GLU A 132 9.48 3.90 -25.70
CA GLU A 132 8.42 3.27 -24.89
C GLU A 132 7.64 2.22 -25.68
N LEU A 133 7.40 2.45 -26.98
CA LEU A 133 6.74 1.50 -27.87
C LEU A 133 7.57 0.21 -28.03
N HIS A 134 8.86 0.31 -28.36
CA HIS A 134 9.75 -0.87 -28.47
C HIS A 134 9.80 -1.68 -27.17
N ARG A 135 9.81 -1.00 -26.02
CA ARG A 135 9.79 -1.66 -24.71
C ARG A 135 8.46 -2.38 -24.41
N ARG A 136 7.34 -1.88 -24.95
CA ARG A 136 6.00 -2.51 -24.80
C ARG A 136 5.79 -3.69 -25.75
N GLU A 137 6.34 -3.64 -26.96
CA GLU A 137 6.31 -4.74 -27.93
C GLU A 137 7.14 -5.96 -27.50
N GLY A 138 7.93 -5.82 -26.43
CA GLY A 138 8.56 -6.96 -25.74
C GLY A 138 10.07 -6.89 -25.63
N ASP A 139 10.72 -5.83 -26.11
CA ASP A 139 12.16 -5.65 -25.94
C ASP A 139 12.48 -5.27 -24.49
N LYS A 140 12.87 -6.28 -23.69
CA LYS A 140 13.28 -6.12 -22.28
C LYS A 140 14.67 -5.51 -22.13
N GLU A 141 15.46 -5.44 -23.20
CA GLU A 141 16.80 -4.86 -23.16
C GLU A 141 16.79 -3.33 -23.27
N VAL A 142 15.69 -2.75 -23.77
CA VAL A 142 15.54 -1.30 -23.87
C VAL A 142 15.56 -0.65 -22.49
N LEU A 143 16.51 0.27 -22.31
CA LEU A 143 16.67 1.01 -21.05
C LEU A 143 15.41 1.84 -20.70
N MET A 144 15.18 2.01 -19.40
CA MET A 144 14.12 2.90 -18.92
C MET A 144 14.41 4.37 -19.27
N LYS A 145 13.35 5.15 -19.49
CA LYS A 145 13.43 6.58 -19.77
C LYS A 145 14.31 7.39 -18.81
N SER A 146 14.30 7.01 -17.53
CA SER A 146 15.09 7.66 -16.48
C SER A 146 16.60 7.46 -16.59
N LYS A 147 17.05 6.44 -17.33
CA LYS A 147 18.47 6.12 -17.53
C LYS A 147 19.09 6.85 -18.73
N MET A 148 18.27 7.40 -19.62
CA MET A 148 18.70 8.14 -20.81
C MET A 148 18.46 9.63 -20.59
N ARG A 149 19.54 10.41 -20.53
CA ARG A 149 19.46 11.86 -20.28
C ARG A 149 19.65 12.67 -21.55
N LEU A 150 20.56 12.23 -22.44
CA LEU A 150 20.92 12.96 -23.64
C LEU A 150 20.21 12.39 -24.86
N ARG A 151 19.88 13.25 -25.83
CA ARG A 151 19.30 12.86 -27.12
C ARG A 151 20.07 11.73 -27.82
N ALA A 152 21.40 11.79 -27.76
CA ALA A 152 22.27 10.77 -28.38
C ALA A 152 22.04 9.37 -27.78
N ASP A 153 21.78 9.28 -26.47
CA ASP A 153 21.50 8.01 -25.79
C ASP A 153 20.19 7.40 -26.32
N TRP A 154 19.15 8.23 -26.49
CA TRP A 154 17.86 7.81 -27.04
C TRP A 154 17.96 7.29 -28.47
N VAL A 155 18.69 8.00 -29.33
CA VAL A 155 18.88 7.58 -30.73
C VAL A 155 19.66 6.28 -30.80
N LYS A 156 20.74 6.15 -30.00
CA LYS A 156 21.55 4.93 -29.98
C LYS A 156 20.74 3.73 -29.50
N GLU A 157 19.98 3.89 -28.42
CA GLU A 157 19.16 2.83 -27.85
C GLU A 157 18.04 2.42 -28.82
N LEU A 158 17.40 3.38 -29.48
CA LEU A 158 16.34 3.12 -30.44
C LEU A 158 16.85 2.39 -31.69
N LEU A 159 18.01 2.77 -32.22
CA LEU A 159 18.64 2.04 -33.33
C LEU A 159 18.97 0.59 -32.94
N ALA A 160 19.55 0.38 -31.75
CA ALA A 160 19.82 -0.97 -31.26
C ALA A 160 18.52 -1.79 -31.05
N ALA A 161 17.44 -1.15 -30.61
CA ALA A 161 16.14 -1.78 -30.46
C ALA A 161 15.51 -2.16 -31.82
N VAL A 162 15.65 -1.31 -32.83
CA VAL A 162 15.22 -1.57 -34.21
C VAL A 162 16.00 -2.76 -34.78
N ASP A 163 17.33 -2.78 -34.66
CA ASP A 163 18.17 -3.90 -35.14
C ASP A 163 17.73 -5.24 -34.50
N ARG A 164 17.45 -5.23 -33.18
CA ARG A 164 16.93 -6.42 -32.47
C ARG A 164 15.54 -6.82 -32.93
N PHE A 165 14.67 -5.85 -33.17
CA PHE A 165 13.30 -6.10 -33.63
C PHE A 165 13.28 -6.69 -35.04
N GLU A 166 14.09 -6.15 -35.96
CA GLU A 166 14.26 -6.69 -37.31
C GLU A 166 14.86 -8.09 -37.29
N ALA A 167 15.87 -8.34 -36.45
CA ALA A 167 16.44 -9.68 -36.29
C ALA A 167 15.41 -10.70 -35.76
N HIS A 168 14.54 -10.28 -34.83
CA HIS A 168 13.47 -11.12 -34.31
C HIS A 168 12.41 -11.42 -35.38
N ILE A 169 12.01 -10.42 -36.19
CA ILE A 169 11.10 -10.62 -37.32
C ILE A 169 11.71 -11.57 -38.36
N ALA A 170 12.98 -11.38 -38.70
CA ALA A 170 13.69 -12.22 -39.67
C ALA A 170 13.75 -13.68 -39.20
N MET A 171 14.08 -13.93 -37.92
CA MET A 171 14.07 -15.29 -37.38
C MET A 171 12.66 -15.91 -37.32
N ALA A 172 11.63 -15.13 -37.01
CA ALA A 172 10.25 -15.61 -37.03
C ALA A 172 9.74 -15.93 -38.45
N SER A 173 10.24 -15.23 -39.47
CA SER A 173 9.91 -15.50 -40.87
C SER A 173 10.62 -16.73 -41.47
N LEU A 174 11.72 -17.16 -40.85
CA LEU A 174 12.49 -18.36 -41.25
C LEU A 174 11.98 -19.65 -40.60
N SER A 175 11.02 -19.58 -39.67
CA SER A 175 10.46 -20.74 -38.97
C SER A 175 9.09 -21.19 -39.49
N VAL A 176 8.68 -20.73 -40.67
CA VAL A 176 7.45 -21.13 -41.39
C VAL A 176 7.86 -21.88 -42.66
#